data_AF-A0AAN7W8R8-F1
#
_entry.id   AF-A0AAN7W8R8-F1
#
_cell.length_a   1.000
_cell.length_b   1.000
_cell.length_c   1.000
_cell.angle_alpha   90.00
_cell.angle_beta   90.00
_cell.angle_gamma   90.00
#
_symmetry.space_group_name_H-M   'P 1'
#
loop_
_entity.id
_entity.type
_entity.pdbx_description
1 polymer ?
#
loop_
_entity_poly.entity_id
_entity_poly.type
_entity_poly.pdbx_seq_one_letter_code
_entity_poly.pdbx_strand_id
1 'polypeptide(L)'
;MSTQTTTERPEEVHSVRENYPELSSTNGRPFVPARTLHTDYPLIDSDPHFRRVIAYARPSDYLAGTIFAAFPPAAMLLMERMSPSEVGKGGFSSIMRLTGGLGLASGFYLLYSRSQNRFYGFSENRREIEKDMREMTDKVKKGEPLYGVSTMTEYMQGVASRQSRYSGVFLHVMPWFNFVNHGQHGVDTAKYYRNAERELEAEGGRA
;
A
#
# COMPACT_ATOMS: atom_id res chain seq x y z
N MET A 1 -40.83 -43.92 -9.82
CA MET A 1 -39.50 -43.40 -10.21
C MET A 1 -39.20 -42.21 -9.32
N SER A 2 -38.32 -42.39 -8.33
CA SER A 2 -37.92 -41.31 -7.42
C SER A 2 -36.53 -40.83 -7.82
N THR A 3 -36.44 -39.66 -8.42
CA THR A 3 -35.18 -38.98 -8.72
C THR A 3 -34.65 -38.34 -7.44
N GLN A 4 -33.58 -38.92 -6.88
CA GLN A 4 -32.79 -38.25 -5.86
C GLN A 4 -31.89 -37.21 -6.53
N THR A 5 -32.16 -35.94 -6.26
CA THR A 5 -31.27 -34.82 -6.58
C THR A 5 -30.18 -34.78 -5.52
N THR A 6 -28.97 -35.21 -5.87
CA THR A 6 -27.79 -35.03 -5.00
C THR A 6 -27.38 -33.56 -5.08
N THR A 7 -27.73 -32.78 -4.06
CA THR A 7 -27.20 -31.42 -3.88
C THR A 7 -25.71 -31.54 -3.54
N GLU A 8 -24.84 -31.38 -4.53
CA GLU A 8 -23.40 -31.22 -4.35
C GLU A 8 -23.18 -29.95 -3.51
N ARG A 9 -22.84 -30.14 -2.23
CA ARG A 9 -22.42 -29.03 -1.37
C ARG A 9 -21.07 -28.56 -1.92
N PRO A 10 -20.84 -27.26 -2.15
CA PRO A 10 -19.52 -26.78 -2.60
C PRO A 10 -18.46 -27.27 -1.61
N GLU A 11 -17.32 -27.75 -2.14
CA GLU A 11 -16.23 -28.26 -1.31
C GLU A 11 -15.87 -27.27 -0.19
N GLU A 12 -15.68 -27.82 1.01
CA GLU A 12 -15.33 -27.02 2.17
C GLU A 12 -13.99 -26.32 1.92
N VAL A 13 -13.97 -24.99 2.07
CA VAL A 13 -12.74 -24.21 1.82
C VAL A 13 -11.76 -24.50 2.95
N HIS A 14 -10.88 -25.47 2.71
CA HIS A 14 -9.83 -25.83 3.65
C HIS A 14 -8.75 -24.74 3.70
N SER A 15 -8.50 -24.20 4.90
CA SER A 15 -7.37 -23.30 5.15
C SER A 15 -6.06 -24.06 4.93
N VAL A 16 -5.23 -23.60 3.99
CA VAL A 16 -3.93 -24.24 3.69
C VAL A 16 -3.01 -24.22 4.90
N ARG A 17 -3.15 -23.24 5.81
CA ARG A 17 -2.34 -23.19 7.04
C ARG A 17 -2.73 -24.22 8.09
N GLU A 18 -4.02 -24.52 8.22
CA GLU A 18 -4.52 -25.43 9.25
C GLU A 18 -4.51 -26.88 8.76
N ASN A 19 -4.85 -27.09 7.49
CA ASN A 19 -5.06 -28.42 6.95
C ASN A 19 -3.84 -28.96 6.17
N TYR A 20 -2.98 -28.09 5.63
CA TYR A 20 -1.84 -28.49 4.78
C TYR A 20 -0.59 -27.61 5.02
N PRO A 21 -0.03 -27.59 6.25
CA PRO A 21 1.09 -26.72 6.61
C PRO A 21 2.32 -26.90 5.70
N GLU A 22 2.53 -28.09 5.12
CA GLU A 22 3.59 -28.39 4.18
C GLU A 22 3.49 -27.62 2.85
N LEU A 23 2.27 -27.35 2.38
CA LEU A 23 2.02 -26.56 1.17
C LEU A 23 2.15 -25.05 1.42
N SER A 24 2.19 -24.64 2.70
CA SER A 24 2.32 -23.24 3.08
C SER A 24 3.75 -22.72 2.95
N SER A 25 4.76 -23.60 3.00
CA SER A 25 6.19 -23.28 2.89
C SER A 25 6.72 -23.58 1.49
N THR A 26 7.44 -22.64 0.89
CA THR A 26 7.99 -22.79 -0.46
C THR A 26 9.44 -23.23 -0.39
N ASN A 27 9.70 -24.41 0.17
CA ASN A 27 11.05 -24.98 0.21
C ASN A 27 11.55 -25.28 -1.22
N GLY A 28 12.68 -24.68 -1.62
CA GLY A 28 13.40 -25.02 -2.85
C GLY A 28 13.10 -24.19 -4.11
N ARG A 29 12.31 -23.11 -4.03
CA ARG A 29 12.15 -22.19 -5.17
C ARG A 29 13.15 -21.03 -5.11
N PRO A 30 13.73 -20.61 -6.25
CA PRO A 30 14.69 -19.51 -6.26
C PRO A 30 14.01 -18.22 -5.81
N PHE A 31 14.56 -17.61 -4.75
CA PHE A 31 14.20 -16.27 -4.32
C PHE A 31 14.54 -15.29 -5.46
N VAL A 32 13.54 -14.59 -5.98
CA VAL A 32 13.75 -13.56 -6.99
C VAL A 32 13.91 -12.23 -6.26
N PRO A 33 15.14 -11.69 -6.15
CA PRO A 33 15.36 -10.44 -5.47
C PRO A 33 14.58 -9.33 -6.17
N ALA A 34 14.09 -8.37 -5.38
CA ALA A 34 13.50 -7.16 -5.93
C ALA A 34 14.56 -6.39 -6.73
N ARG A 35 14.17 -5.79 -7.86
CA ARG A 35 15.05 -4.89 -8.59
C ARG A 35 15.35 -3.69 -7.69
N THR A 36 16.61 -3.49 -7.34
CA THR A 36 17.05 -2.27 -6.66
C THR A 36 17.06 -1.12 -7.66
N LEU A 37 16.29 -0.08 -7.38
CA LEU A 37 16.33 1.15 -8.17
C LEU A 37 17.52 2.00 -7.72
N HIS A 38 18.24 2.56 -8.69
CA HIS A 38 19.26 3.58 -8.43
C HIS A 38 18.56 4.93 -8.37
N THR A 39 18.29 5.39 -7.16
CA THR A 39 17.61 6.66 -6.88
C THR A 39 18.47 7.53 -5.97
N ASP A 40 18.23 8.84 -5.98
CA ASP A 40 19.00 9.79 -5.17
C ASP A 40 18.83 9.58 -3.66
N TYR A 41 17.70 8.99 -3.26
CA TYR A 41 17.36 8.66 -1.88
C TYR A 41 17.28 7.14 -1.67
N PRO A 42 17.57 6.63 -0.46
CA PRO A 42 17.58 5.19 -0.23
C PRO A 42 16.17 4.61 -0.22
N LEU A 43 16.04 3.38 -0.72
CA LEU A 43 14.78 2.64 -0.73
C LEU A 43 14.36 2.24 0.70
N ILE A 44 13.11 2.56 1.07
CA ILE A 44 12.49 2.09 2.31
C ILE A 44 11.74 0.79 2.07
N ASP A 45 10.93 0.76 1.00
CA ASP A 45 10.04 -0.35 0.67
C ASP A 45 9.70 -0.30 -0.83
N SER A 46 9.90 -1.41 -1.55
CA SER A 46 9.55 -1.54 -2.98
C SER A 46 8.08 -1.82 -3.23
N ASP A 47 7.33 -2.19 -2.18
CA ASP A 47 5.91 -2.49 -2.27
C ASP A 47 5.19 -2.19 -0.93
N PRO A 48 5.06 -0.91 -0.56
CA PRO A 48 4.50 -0.52 0.72
C PRO A 48 3.02 -0.88 0.81
N HIS A 49 2.64 -1.54 1.91
CA HIS A 49 1.24 -1.87 2.18
C HIS A 49 0.37 -0.59 2.20
N PHE A 50 -0.85 -0.65 1.68
CA PHE A 50 -1.78 0.48 1.53
C PHE A 50 -1.89 1.34 2.78
N ARG A 51 -2.05 0.70 3.94
CA ARG A 51 -2.13 1.37 5.25
C ARG A 51 -0.87 2.17 5.60
N ARG A 52 0.32 1.67 5.24
CA ARG A 52 1.59 2.36 5.50
C ARG A 52 1.69 3.62 4.66
N VAL A 53 1.30 3.56 3.39
CA VAL A 53 1.32 4.72 2.48
C VAL A 53 0.46 5.87 3.04
N ILE A 54 -0.74 5.56 3.54
CA ILE A 54 -1.63 6.56 4.14
C ILE A 54 -1.08 7.07 5.49
N ALA A 55 -0.56 6.18 6.34
CA ALA A 55 -0.04 6.54 7.65
C ALA A 55 1.28 7.35 7.60
N TYR A 56 2.03 7.25 6.50
CA TYR A 56 3.27 7.99 6.25
C TYR A 56 3.05 9.23 5.37
N ALA A 57 1.81 9.47 4.90
CA ALA A 57 1.49 10.70 4.19
C ALA A 57 1.71 11.90 5.13
N ARG A 58 2.44 12.91 4.61
CA ARG A 58 2.71 14.15 5.35
C ARG A 58 1.45 15.04 5.31
N PRO A 59 1.28 15.98 6.25
CA PRO A 59 0.19 16.95 6.19
C PRO A 59 0.15 17.72 4.85
N SER A 60 1.31 17.96 4.25
CA SER A 60 1.42 18.59 2.93
C SER A 60 0.83 17.75 1.79
N ASP A 61 0.81 16.42 1.89
CA ASP A 61 0.20 15.58 0.86
C ASP A 61 -1.32 15.54 1.00
N TYR A 62 -1.84 15.59 2.22
CA TYR A 62 -3.27 15.80 2.45
C TYR A 62 -3.71 17.16 1.89
N LEU A 63 -2.94 18.21 2.16
CA LEU A 63 -3.22 19.55 1.61
C LEU A 63 -3.17 19.56 0.08
N ALA A 64 -2.15 18.95 -0.53
CA ALA A 64 -2.06 18.84 -1.98
C ALA A 64 -3.23 18.04 -2.56
N GLY A 65 -3.59 16.92 -1.93
CA GLY A 65 -4.72 16.10 -2.33
C GLY A 65 -6.06 16.82 -2.22
N THR A 66 -6.29 17.59 -1.15
CA THR A 66 -7.55 18.35 -0.99
C THR A 66 -7.67 19.50 -1.98
N ILE A 67 -6.58 20.25 -2.22
CA ILE A 67 -6.55 21.30 -3.25
C ILE A 67 -6.85 20.69 -4.62
N PHE A 68 -6.19 19.58 -4.95
CA PHE A 68 -6.40 18.91 -6.23
C PHE A 68 -7.80 18.31 -6.35
N ALA A 69 -8.38 17.83 -5.25
CA ALA A 69 -9.76 17.33 -5.25
C ALA A 69 -10.82 18.41 -5.46
N ALA A 70 -10.58 19.62 -4.95
CA ALA A 70 -11.46 20.75 -5.17
C ALA A 70 -11.34 21.34 -6.59
N PHE A 71 -10.26 21.04 -7.32
CA PHE A 71 -9.98 21.64 -8.62
C PHE A 71 -11.05 21.33 -9.68
N PRO A 72 -11.48 20.07 -9.94
CA PRO A 72 -12.49 19.80 -10.96
C PRO A 72 -13.84 20.49 -10.74
N PRO A 73 -14.48 20.43 -9.54
CA PRO A 73 -15.74 21.15 -9.34
C PRO A 73 -15.55 22.68 -9.38
N ALA A 74 -14.43 23.21 -8.89
CA ALA A 74 -14.14 24.65 -8.99
C ALA A 74 -13.95 25.09 -10.44
N ALA A 75 -13.27 24.28 -11.26
CA ALA A 75 -13.10 24.52 -12.68
C ALA A 75 -14.45 24.50 -13.41
N MET A 76 -15.33 23.55 -13.11
CA MET A 76 -16.70 23.54 -13.67
C MET A 76 -17.49 24.79 -13.30
N LEU A 77 -17.44 25.24 -12.04
CA LEU A 77 -18.08 26.49 -11.62
C LEU A 77 -17.53 27.71 -12.35
N LEU A 78 -16.22 27.75 -12.57
CA LEU A 78 -15.58 28.84 -13.29
C LEU A 78 -15.97 28.84 -14.77
N MET A 79 -15.98 27.66 -15.40
CA MET A 79 -16.38 27.49 -16.79
C MET A 79 -17.84 27.89 -17.00
N GLU A 80 -18.75 27.47 -16.12
CA GLU A 80 -20.17 27.85 -16.16
C GLU A 80 -20.36 29.37 -16.03
N ARG A 81 -19.51 30.05 -15.24
CA ARG A 81 -19.53 31.52 -15.14
C ARG A 81 -19.01 32.24 -16.39
N MET A 82 -18.05 31.65 -17.10
CA MET A 82 -17.47 32.23 -18.32
C MET A 82 -18.35 31.97 -19.55
N SER A 83 -18.93 30.78 -19.64
CA SER A 83 -19.79 30.35 -20.74
C SER A 83 -20.96 29.55 -20.16
N PRO A 84 -22.08 30.23 -19.83
CA PRO A 84 -23.25 29.57 -19.28
C PRO A 84 -23.76 28.49 -20.22
N SER A 85 -24.07 27.31 -19.68
CA SER A 85 -24.58 26.18 -20.45
C SER A 85 -26.11 26.20 -20.59
N GLU A 86 -26.78 27.17 -19.97
CA GLU A 86 -28.25 27.32 -19.92
C GLU A 86 -28.97 26.05 -19.44
N VAL A 87 -28.28 25.20 -18.68
CA VAL A 87 -28.85 23.98 -18.11
C VAL A 87 -29.90 24.34 -17.06
N GLY A 88 -31.08 23.72 -17.16
CA GLY A 88 -32.16 23.93 -16.20
C GLY A 88 -31.77 23.59 -14.75
N LYS A 89 -32.54 24.09 -13.77
CA LYS A 89 -32.26 24.12 -12.31
C LYS A 89 -31.90 22.79 -11.59
N GLY A 90 -31.66 21.68 -12.28
CA GLY A 90 -31.18 20.42 -11.72
C GLY A 90 -29.95 19.82 -12.41
N GLY A 91 -29.67 20.15 -13.67
CA GLY A 91 -28.63 19.49 -14.48
C GLY A 91 -27.22 19.75 -13.95
N PHE A 92 -26.96 20.99 -13.54
CA PHE A 92 -25.66 21.41 -13.02
C PHE A 92 -25.28 20.69 -11.72
N SER A 93 -26.26 20.34 -10.88
CA SER A 93 -25.99 19.64 -9.61
C SER A 93 -25.41 18.23 -9.81
N SER A 94 -25.84 17.52 -10.85
CA SER A 94 -25.32 16.20 -11.20
C SER A 94 -23.89 16.29 -11.72
N ILE A 95 -23.58 17.29 -12.54
CA ILE A 95 -22.22 17.56 -13.03
C ILE A 95 -21.29 17.82 -11.83
N MET A 96 -21.71 18.69 -10.92
CA MET A 96 -20.93 19.02 -9.72
C MET A 96 -20.68 17.80 -8.82
N ARG A 97 -21.64 16.88 -8.69
CA ARG A 97 -21.46 15.61 -7.97
C ARG A 97 -20.45 14.70 -8.67
N LEU A 98 -20.56 14.57 -9.99
CA LEU A 98 -19.64 13.76 -10.78
C LEU A 98 -18.20 14.31 -10.70
N THR A 99 -18.03 15.60 -10.95
CA THR A 99 -16.71 16.24 -10.88
C THR A 99 -16.17 16.27 -9.46
N GLY A 100 -17.02 16.38 -8.46
CA GLY A 100 -16.65 16.21 -7.05
C GLY A 100 -16.12 14.81 -6.77
N GLY A 101 -16.81 13.76 -7.24
CA GLY A 101 -16.35 12.37 -7.11
C GLY A 101 -15.03 12.11 -7.81
N LEU A 102 -14.88 12.58 -9.06
CA LEU A 102 -13.62 12.47 -9.81
C LEU A 102 -12.50 13.28 -9.16
N GLY A 103 -12.81 14.45 -8.61
CA GLY A 103 -11.88 15.27 -7.82
C GLY A 103 -11.37 14.52 -6.60
N LEU A 104 -12.26 13.95 -5.79
CA LEU A 104 -11.87 13.17 -4.61
C LEU A 104 -10.96 11.99 -4.98
N ALA A 105 -11.29 11.26 -6.06
CA ALA A 105 -10.44 10.16 -6.55
C ALA A 105 -9.07 10.68 -6.99
N SER A 106 -9.03 11.77 -7.75
CA SER A 106 -7.80 12.37 -8.26
C SER A 106 -6.91 12.91 -7.13
N GLY A 107 -7.51 13.58 -6.14
CA GLY A 107 -6.81 14.07 -4.96
C GLY A 107 -6.25 12.93 -4.10
N PHE A 108 -6.99 11.83 -3.97
CA PHE A 108 -6.50 10.62 -3.33
C PHE A 108 -5.30 10.02 -4.07
N TYR A 109 -5.36 9.91 -5.41
CA TYR A 109 -4.23 9.41 -6.20
C TYR A 109 -2.99 10.28 -6.04
N LEU A 110 -3.14 11.61 -6.03
CA LEU A 110 -2.02 12.52 -5.84
C LEU A 110 -1.39 12.33 -4.45
N LEU A 111 -2.20 12.25 -3.40
CA LEU A 111 -1.73 11.98 -2.04
C LEU A 111 -0.97 10.65 -1.98
N TYR A 112 -1.57 9.58 -2.52
CA TYR A 112 -1.02 8.25 -2.48
C TYR A 112 0.30 8.17 -3.26
N SER A 113 0.35 8.72 -4.48
CA SER A 113 1.54 8.77 -5.31
C SER A 113 2.69 9.53 -4.64
N ARG A 114 2.41 10.70 -4.05
CA ARG A 114 3.43 11.49 -3.34
C ARG A 114 4.02 10.74 -2.15
N SER A 115 3.16 10.07 -1.37
CA SER A 115 3.62 9.28 -0.22
C SER A 115 4.43 8.06 -0.66
N GLN A 116 3.93 7.31 -1.65
CA GLN A 116 4.61 6.12 -2.17
C GLN A 116 5.95 6.44 -2.84
N ASN A 117 6.06 7.57 -3.54
CA ASN A 117 7.33 8.00 -4.15
C ASN A 117 8.45 8.21 -3.12
N ARG A 118 8.13 8.54 -1.87
CA ARG A 118 9.12 8.60 -0.78
C ARG A 118 9.56 7.23 -0.32
N PHE A 119 8.69 6.23 -0.31
CA PHE A 119 9.07 4.84 -0.04
C PHE A 119 10.03 4.30 -1.09
N TYR A 120 9.80 4.64 -2.36
CA TYR A 120 10.65 4.24 -3.49
C TYR A 120 11.98 4.99 -3.55
N GLY A 121 12.14 6.08 -2.81
CA GLY A 121 13.34 6.93 -2.87
C GLY A 121 13.36 7.90 -4.06
N PHE A 122 12.23 8.14 -4.73
CA PHE A 122 12.12 9.14 -5.80
C PHE A 122 12.06 10.58 -5.30
N SER A 123 11.83 10.76 -4.00
CA SER A 123 11.86 12.07 -3.35
C SER A 123 12.41 11.95 -1.93
N GLU A 124 12.74 13.10 -1.34
CA GLU A 124 13.29 13.17 0.02
C GLU A 124 12.44 12.40 1.03
N ASN A 125 13.08 11.50 1.76
CA ASN A 125 12.41 10.53 2.62
C ASN A 125 13.10 10.34 4.00
N ARG A 126 13.88 11.31 4.48
CA ARG A 126 14.62 11.19 5.75
C ARG A 126 13.68 10.93 6.93
N ARG A 127 12.59 11.70 7.02
CA ARG A 127 11.57 11.54 8.07
C ARG A 127 10.97 10.13 8.05
N GLU A 128 10.66 9.62 6.86
CA GLU A 128 10.05 8.31 6.68
C GLU A 128 11.02 7.19 7.04
N ILE A 129 12.31 7.33 6.72
CA ILE A 129 13.36 6.38 7.14
C ILE A 129 13.44 6.33 8.67
N GLU A 130 13.51 7.48 9.33
CA GLU A 130 13.60 7.54 10.80
C GLU A 130 12.36 6.92 11.47
N LYS A 131 11.17 7.20 10.93
CA LYS A 131 9.91 6.63 11.41
C LYS A 131 9.86 5.12 11.19
N ASP A 132 10.28 4.65 10.01
CA ASP A 132 10.34 3.23 9.66
C ASP A 132 11.34 2.47 10.54
N MET A 133 12.54 3.03 10.76
CA MET A 133 13.54 2.43 11.64
C MET A 133 13.02 2.28 13.07
N ARG A 134 12.35 3.30 13.61
CA ARG A 134 11.73 3.22 14.96
C ARG A 134 10.62 2.16 15.01
N GLU A 135 9.65 2.25 14.11
CA GLU A 135 8.51 1.31 14.08
C GLU A 135 8.94 -0.15 13.91
N MET A 136 9.92 -0.41 13.05
CA MET A 136 10.41 -1.76 12.81
C MET A 136 11.29 -2.27 13.95
N THR A 137 12.12 -1.42 14.55
CA THR A 137 12.92 -1.77 15.73
C THR A 137 12.02 -2.11 16.91
N ASP A 138 10.97 -1.32 17.15
CA ASP A 138 10.00 -1.58 18.21
C ASP A 138 9.26 -2.91 18.01
N LYS A 139 8.91 -3.26 16.77
CA LYS A 139 8.33 -4.58 16.45
C LYS A 139 9.30 -5.71 16.74
N VAL A 140 10.57 -5.56 16.34
CA VAL A 140 11.61 -6.56 16.64
C VAL A 140 11.77 -6.76 18.15
N LYS A 141 11.86 -5.66 18.92
CA LYS A 141 11.93 -5.70 20.39
C LYS A 141 10.74 -6.43 21.02
N LYS A 142 9.55 -6.31 20.42
CA LYS A 142 8.32 -7.01 20.85
C LYS A 142 8.21 -8.45 20.35
N GLY A 143 9.12 -8.91 19.49
CA GLY A 143 9.03 -10.21 18.84
C GLY A 143 7.91 -10.31 17.78
N GLU A 144 7.39 -9.17 17.31
CA GLU A 144 6.36 -9.11 16.29
C GLU A 144 6.95 -9.23 14.87
N PRO A 145 6.22 -9.82 13.91
CA PRO A 145 6.67 -9.86 12.52
C PRO A 145 6.73 -8.45 11.91
N LEU A 146 7.87 -8.11 11.29
CA LEU A 146 8.15 -6.79 10.71
C LEU A 146 7.02 -6.25 9.81
N TYR A 147 6.55 -7.10 8.89
CA TYR A 147 5.54 -6.76 7.89
C TYR A 147 4.17 -7.38 8.17
N GLY A 148 3.93 -7.83 9.41
CA GLY A 148 2.66 -8.43 9.82
C GLY A 148 2.48 -9.89 9.37
N VAL A 149 1.30 -10.43 9.66
CA VAL A 149 0.90 -11.80 9.29
C VAL A 149 -0.10 -11.73 8.13
N SER A 150 0.05 -12.59 7.14
CA SER A 150 -0.92 -12.79 6.06
C SER A 150 -1.62 -14.14 6.20
N THR A 151 -2.87 -14.22 5.78
CA THR A 151 -3.64 -15.47 5.67
C THR A 151 -3.25 -16.29 4.44
N MET A 152 -2.52 -15.69 3.49
CA MET A 152 -2.06 -16.36 2.28
C MET A 152 -0.85 -17.27 2.53
N THR A 153 -0.72 -18.31 1.71
CA THR A 153 0.49 -19.15 1.66
C THR A 153 1.70 -18.31 1.23
N GLU A 154 2.91 -18.76 1.58
CA GLU A 154 4.13 -18.04 1.18
C GLU A 154 4.23 -17.89 -0.34
N TYR A 155 3.80 -18.91 -1.10
CA TYR A 155 3.74 -18.84 -2.56
C TYR A 155 2.82 -17.71 -3.03
N MET A 156 1.60 -17.64 -2.50
CA MET A 156 0.63 -16.63 -2.90
C MET A 156 1.06 -15.22 -2.47
N GLN A 157 1.76 -15.08 -1.34
CA GLN A 157 2.40 -13.83 -0.95
C GLN A 157 3.47 -13.42 -1.97
N GLY A 158 4.28 -14.37 -2.46
CA GLY A 158 5.25 -14.12 -3.51
C GLY A 158 4.61 -13.71 -4.83
N VAL A 159 3.53 -14.38 -5.26
CA VAL A 159 2.76 -14.01 -6.45
C VAL A 159 2.16 -12.61 -6.30
N ALA A 160 1.55 -12.31 -5.15
CA ALA A 160 0.97 -10.99 -4.86
C ALA A 160 2.04 -9.90 -4.96
N SER A 161 3.18 -10.07 -4.29
CA SER A 161 4.27 -9.07 -4.30
C SER A 161 4.82 -8.81 -5.70
N ARG A 162 4.81 -9.79 -6.61
CA ARG A 162 5.26 -9.58 -8.00
C ARG A 162 4.29 -8.74 -8.82
N GLN A 163 3.00 -8.76 -8.47
CA GLN A 163 1.97 -7.97 -9.14
C GLN A 163 1.89 -6.55 -8.59
N SER A 164 2.09 -6.37 -7.27
CA SER A 164 2.02 -5.05 -6.63
C SER A 164 3.35 -4.29 -6.58
N ARG A 165 4.50 -4.96 -6.71
CA ARG A 165 5.80 -4.28 -6.71
C ARG A 165 5.88 -3.20 -7.79
N TYR A 166 6.25 -1.99 -7.38
CA TYR A 166 6.32 -0.79 -8.23
C TYR A 166 5.02 -0.46 -8.99
N SER A 167 3.88 -1.08 -8.66
CA SER A 167 2.62 -0.84 -9.36
C SER A 167 2.20 0.61 -9.30
N GLY A 168 2.59 1.33 -8.24
CA GLY A 168 2.18 2.70 -8.10
C GLY A 168 2.90 3.72 -8.98
N VAL A 169 3.92 3.32 -9.75
CA VAL A 169 4.40 4.14 -10.88
C VAL A 169 3.34 4.21 -12.00
N PHE A 170 2.48 3.18 -12.09
CA PHE A 170 1.45 3.05 -13.12
C PHE A 170 0.02 3.36 -12.63
N LEU A 171 -0.10 3.99 -11.45
CA LEU A 171 -1.39 4.34 -10.82
C LEU A 171 -2.33 5.18 -11.71
N HIS A 172 -1.76 5.97 -12.62
CA HIS A 172 -2.51 6.83 -13.53
C HIS A 172 -3.29 6.05 -14.62
N VAL A 173 -2.90 4.80 -14.90
CA VAL A 173 -3.60 3.92 -15.85
C VAL A 173 -4.42 2.88 -15.10
N MET A 174 -3.81 2.20 -14.12
CA MET A 174 -4.45 1.11 -13.40
C MET A 174 -4.19 1.26 -11.90
N PRO A 175 -5.23 1.46 -11.08
CA PRO A 175 -5.07 1.53 -9.65
C PRO A 175 -4.84 0.16 -9.06
N TRP A 176 -3.59 -0.11 -8.69
CA TRP A 176 -3.19 -1.36 -8.11
C TRP A 176 -2.41 -1.13 -6.83
N PHE A 177 -2.93 -1.66 -5.72
CA PHE A 177 -2.43 -1.41 -4.37
C PHE A 177 -2.06 -2.71 -3.66
N ASN A 178 -1.10 -2.62 -2.73
CA ASN A 178 -0.74 -3.75 -1.89
C ASN A 178 -1.65 -3.86 -0.65
N PHE A 179 -2.39 -4.96 -0.57
CA PHE A 179 -3.21 -5.35 0.58
C PHE A 179 -2.74 -6.65 1.24
N VAL A 180 -1.59 -7.19 0.81
CA VAL A 180 -1.06 -8.47 1.28
C VAL A 180 0.20 -8.21 2.10
N ASN A 181 0.19 -8.67 3.34
CA ASN A 181 1.39 -8.70 4.17
C ASN A 181 2.33 -9.79 3.64
N HIS A 182 3.51 -9.42 3.13
CA HIS A 182 4.48 -10.38 2.57
C HIS A 182 5.90 -10.03 2.99
N GLY A 183 6.85 -10.97 2.93
CA GLY A 183 8.25 -10.68 3.28
C GLY A 183 9.07 -9.94 2.20
N GLN A 184 8.51 -9.72 1.00
CA GLN A 184 9.26 -9.35 -0.20
C GLN A 184 9.33 -7.83 -0.47
N HIS A 185 9.87 -7.06 0.47
CA HIS A 185 9.92 -5.60 0.41
C HIS A 185 11.16 -5.00 -0.27
N GLY A 186 12.14 -5.83 -0.66
CA GLY A 186 13.31 -5.40 -1.44
C GLY A 186 14.36 -4.63 -0.65
N VAL A 187 14.35 -4.76 0.68
CA VAL A 187 15.31 -4.14 1.60
C VAL A 187 15.92 -5.18 2.55
N ASP A 188 17.16 -4.94 2.98
CA ASP A 188 17.80 -5.75 4.02
C ASP A 188 17.10 -5.51 5.36
N THR A 189 16.35 -6.50 5.83
CA THR A 189 15.65 -6.46 7.11
C THR A 189 16.59 -6.65 8.30
N ALA A 190 17.79 -7.19 8.10
CA ALA A 190 18.78 -7.39 9.16
C ALA A 190 19.20 -6.06 9.81
N LYS A 191 19.07 -4.93 9.09
CA LYS A 191 19.34 -3.60 9.64
C LYS A 191 18.47 -3.26 10.87
N TYR A 192 17.23 -3.76 10.93
CA TYR A 192 16.32 -3.53 12.06
C TYR A 192 16.71 -4.37 13.27
N TYR A 193 17.08 -5.64 13.05
CA TYR A 193 17.56 -6.52 14.12
C TYR A 193 18.86 -6.00 14.75
N ARG A 194 19.84 -5.63 13.92
CA ARG A 194 21.09 -4.99 14.39
C ARG A 194 20.86 -3.69 15.14
N ASN A 195 19.79 -2.94 14.82
CA ASN A 195 19.45 -1.73 15.55
C ASN A 195 18.78 -2.06 16.89
N ALA A 196 17.87 -3.02 16.91
CA ALA A 196 17.20 -3.48 18.13
C ALA A 196 18.20 -4.04 19.15
N GLU A 197 19.14 -4.88 18.70
CA GLU A 197 20.23 -5.40 19.53
C GLU A 197 21.03 -4.26 20.18
N ARG A 198 21.48 -3.28 19.37
CA ARG A 198 22.23 -2.12 19.87
C ARG A 198 21.45 -1.28 20.88
N GLU A 199 20.15 -1.08 20.67
CA GLU A 199 19.32 -0.34 21.62
C GLU A 199 19.07 -1.13 22.92
N LEU A 200 18.85 -2.45 22.84
CA LEU A 200 18.69 -3.31 24.01
C LEU A 200 19.97 -3.40 24.83
N GLU A 201 21.14 -3.48 24.19
CA GLU A 201 22.45 -3.43 24.86
C GLU A 201 22.65 -2.10 25.59
N ALA A 202 22.27 -0.97 24.97
CA ALA A 202 22.37 0.36 25.57
C ALA A 202 21.37 0.59 26.72
N GLU A 203 20.22 -0.10 26.71
CA GLU A 203 19.25 -0.10 27.81
C GLU A 203 19.72 -1.00 28.96
N GLY A 204 20.25 -2.19 28.66
CA GLY A 204 20.77 -3.14 29.65
C GLY A 204 22.05 -2.68 30.35
N GLY A 205 22.91 -1.90 29.68
CA GLY A 205 24.12 -1.31 30.26
C GLY A 205 23.89 -0.08 31.15
N ARG A 206 22.63 0.36 31.31
CA ARG A 206 22.24 1.48 32.19
C ARG A 206 21.58 1.02 33.51
N ALA A 207 21.57 -0.28 33.77
CA ALA A 207 21.07 -0.88 35.02
C ALA A 207 22.18 -1.00 36.08
#